data_AF-A0A3D2R6B5-F1
#
_entry.id   AF-A0A3D2R6B5-F1
#
_cell.length_a   1.000
_cell.length_b   1.000
_cell.length_c   1.000
_cell.angle_alpha   90.00
_cell.angle_beta   90.00
_cell.angle_gamma   90.00
#
_symmetry.space_group_name_H-M   'P 1'
#
loop_
_entity.id
_entity.type
_entity.pdbx_description
1 polymer ?
#
loop_
_entity_poly.entity_id
_entity_poly.type
_entity_poly.pdbx_seq_one_letter_code
_entity_poly.pdbx_strand_id
1 'polypeptide(L)' 'TVIEKENLGGVCLNWGCIPTKALLKSAQVFDYIKHADDYGITVSDFDKDFSKVVQRSRSVADGMSKGVQFLMKKNK' A
#
# COMPACT_ATOMS: atom_id res chain seq x y z
N THR A 1 -11.79 -18.00 -20.25
CA THR A 1 -12.36 -18.07 -18.90
C THR A 1 -11.26 -18.02 -17.87
N VAL A 2 -11.38 -17.14 -16.87
CA VAL A 2 -10.48 -17.08 -15.70
C VAL A 2 -11.18 -17.80 -14.54
N ILE A 3 -10.46 -18.64 -13.79
CA ILE A 3 -11.00 -19.36 -12.64
C ILE A 3 -10.15 -19.00 -11.42
N GLU A 4 -10.79 -18.45 -10.39
CA GLU A 4 -10.20 -18.09 -9.10
C GLU A 4 -11.19 -18.51 -8.00
N LYS A 5 -10.68 -19.10 -6.92
CA LYS A 5 -11.51 -19.61 -5.81
C LYS A 5 -11.78 -18.53 -4.78
N GLU A 6 -10.81 -17.67 -4.52
CA GLU A 6 -10.89 -16.62 -3.50
C GLU A 6 -10.89 -15.23 -4.13
N ASN A 7 -9.80 -14.47 -3.94
CA ASN A 7 -9.71 -13.08 -4.31
C ASN A 7 -8.91 -12.92 -5.60
N LEU A 8 -9.52 -12.25 -6.58
CA LEU A 8 -8.83 -11.86 -7.81
C LEU A 8 -7.56 -11.06 -7.48
N GLY A 9 -6.49 -11.33 -8.23
CA GLY A 9 -5.16 -10.78 -7.98
C GLY A 9 -4.25 -11.65 -7.11
N GLY A 10 -4.77 -12.72 -6.50
CA GLY A 10 -3.99 -13.74 -5.79
C GLY A 10 -3.14 -13.21 -4.65
N VAL A 11 -2.12 -13.97 -4.26
CA VAL A 11 -1.26 -13.63 -3.09
C VAL A 11 -0.52 -12.32 -3.30
N CYS A 12 0.09 -12.11 -4.47
CA CYS A 12 0.91 -10.92 -4.74
C CYS A 12 0.16 -9.62 -4.46
N LEU A 13 -1.09 -9.53 -4.89
CA LEU A 13 -1.93 -8.35 -4.73
C LEU A 13 -2.52 -8.23 -3.32
N ASN A 14 -3.05 -9.32 -2.78
CA ASN A 14 -3.86 -9.25 -1.56
C ASN A 14 -3.03 -9.38 -0.27
N TRP A 15 -1.91 -10.12 -0.30
CA TRP A 15 -1.17 -10.53 0.90
C TRP A 15 0.36 -10.46 0.79
N GLY A 16 0.90 -10.25 -0.40
CA GLY A 16 2.33 -10.32 -0.68
C GLY A 16 2.93 -8.97 -1.04
N CYS A 17 3.40 -8.86 -2.28
CA CYS A 17 4.22 -7.75 -2.75
C CYS A 17 3.54 -6.38 -2.61
N ILE A 18 2.24 -6.26 -2.92
CA ILE A 18 1.52 -4.97 -2.90
C ILE A 18 1.40 -4.39 -1.49
N PRO A 19 0.82 -5.08 -0.49
CA PRO A 19 0.76 -4.54 0.86
C PRO A 19 2.16 -4.34 1.46
N THR A 20 3.12 -5.22 1.16
CA THR A 20 4.50 -5.08 1.62
C THR A 20 5.18 -3.83 1.06
N LYS A 21 5.05 -3.56 -0.25
CA LYS A 21 5.57 -2.33 -0.85
C LYS A 21 4.89 -1.08 -0.31
N ALA A 22 3.60 -1.15 0.01
CA ALA A 22 2.90 -0.04 0.65
C ALA A 22 3.51 0.27 2.03
N LEU A 23 3.77 -0.75 2.86
CA LEU A 23 4.43 -0.60 4.16
C LEU A 23 5.85 -0.03 4.02
N LEU A 24 6.65 -0.59 3.10
CA LEU A 24 8.01 -0.09 2.83
C LEU A 24 8.00 1.37 2.40
N LYS A 25 7.02 1.81 1.62
CA LYS A 25 6.91 3.23 1.24
C LYS A 25 6.62 4.11 2.45
N SER A 26 5.77 3.67 3.38
CA SER A 26 5.52 4.40 4.63
C SER A 26 6.79 4.50 5.49
N ALA A 27 7.59 3.44 5.57
CA ALA A 27 8.88 3.47 6.26
C ALA A 27 9.87 4.44 5.59
N GLN A 28 9.92 4.45 4.25
CA GLN A 28 10.77 5.38 3.50
C GLN A 28 10.36 6.84 3.73
N VAL A 29 9.06 7.13 3.83
CA VAL A 29 8.60 8.50 4.15
C VAL A 29 9.03 8.90 5.55
N PHE A 30 8.93 8.00 6.52
CA PHE A 30 9.42 8.27 7.88
C PHE A 30 10.93 8.55 7.88
N ASP A 31 11.69 7.77 7.11
CA ASP A 31 13.13 7.96 6.95
C ASP A 31 13.47 9.32 6.30
N TYR A 32 12.70 9.75 5.31
CA TYR A 32 12.86 11.09 4.71
C TYR A 32 12.57 12.21 5.71
N ILE A 33 11.55 12.07 6.56
CA ILE A 33 11.26 13.08 7.60
C ILE A 33 12.42 13.14 8.60
N LYS A 34 13.00 11.99 8.95
CA LYS A 34 14.15 11.92 9.85
C LYS A 34 15.40 12.60 9.30
N HIS A 35 15.57 12.60 7.98
CA HIS A 35 16.69 13.22 7.27
C HIS A 35 16.26 14.51 6.53
N ALA A 36 15.17 15.15 6.96
CA ALA A 36 14.62 16.31 6.26
C ALA A 36 15.58 17.52 6.28
N ASP A 37 16.43 17.61 7.31
CA ASP A 37 17.43 18.67 7.46
C ASP A 37 18.49 18.65 6.35
N ASP A 38 18.84 17.46 5.83
CA ASP A 38 19.73 17.30 4.67
C ASP A 38 19.18 17.99 3.40
N TYR A 39 17.87 18.24 3.38
CA TYR A 39 17.15 18.95 2.32
C TYR A 39 16.80 20.40 2.71
N GLY A 40 17.32 20.91 3.81
CA GLY A 40 17.04 22.26 4.32
C GLY A 40 15.63 22.42 4.91
N ILE A 41 14.99 21.32 5.33
CA ILE A 41 13.64 21.31 5.90
C ILE A 41 13.72 20.99 7.39
N THR A 42 13.37 21.96 8.23
CA THR A 42 13.26 21.75 9.68
C THR A 42 11.90 21.16 10.05
N VAL A 43 11.90 20.04 10.76
CA VAL A 43 10.70 19.40 11.33
C VAL A 43 10.86 19.34 12.84
N SER A 44 9.93 19.94 13.59
CA SER A 44 10.03 20.04 15.05
C SER A 44 9.63 18.75 15.78
N ASP A 45 8.50 18.15 15.42
CA ASP A 45 8.00 16.92 16.04
C ASP A 45 7.30 16.04 14.99
N PHE A 46 7.66 14.76 14.95
CA PHE A 46 6.99 13.76 14.12
C PHE A 46 7.01 12.40 14.79
N ASP A 47 5.94 11.63 14.61
CA ASP A 47 5.90 10.23 15.02
C ASP A 47 5.08 9.38 14.05
N LYS A 48 5.28 8.08 14.16
CA LYS A 48 4.56 7.03 13.41
C LYS A 48 3.30 6.56 14.15
N ASP A 49 2.20 6.47 13.40
CA ASP A 49 1.02 5.71 13.81
C ASP A 49 0.99 4.38 13.05
N PHE A 50 1.43 3.31 13.72
CA PHE A 50 1.48 1.97 13.11
C PHE A 50 0.11 1.46 12.67
N SER A 51 -0.97 1.81 13.37
CA SER A 51 -2.33 1.41 13.00
C SER A 51 -2.70 2.01 11.65
N LYS A 52 -2.44 3.32 11.47
CA LYS A 52 -2.68 4.00 10.19
C LYS A 52 -1.76 3.51 9.07
N VAL A 53 -0.51 3.17 9.38
CA VAL A 53 0.42 2.58 8.39
C VAL A 53 -0.11 1.24 7.87
N VAL A 54 -0.55 0.36 8.78
CA VAL A 54 -1.14 -0.92 8.40
C VAL A 54 -2.45 -0.71 7.63
N GLN A 55 -3.32 0.19 8.11
CA GLN A 55 -4.58 0.53 7.42
C GLN A 55 -4.32 0.99 5.98
N ARG A 56 -3.36 1.89 5.77
CA ARG A 56 -2.96 2.35 4.42
C ARG A 56 -2.55 1.18 3.53
N SER A 57 -1.75 0.23 4.05
CA SER A 57 -1.32 -0.93 3.26
C SER A 57 -2.50 -1.79 2.77
N ARG A 58 -3.53 -1.93 3.62
CA ARG A 58 -4.77 -2.64 3.30
C ARG A 58 -5.62 -1.87 2.29
N SER A 59 -5.78 -0.57 2.47
CA SER A 59 -6.52 0.28 1.52
C SER A 59 -5.90 0.27 0.13
N VAL A 60 -4.56 0.25 0.01
CA VAL A 60 -3.87 0.13 -1.28
C VAL A 60 -4.18 -1.21 -1.96
N ALA A 61 -4.06 -2.32 -1.24
CA ALA A 61 -4.36 -3.65 -1.78
C ALA A 61 -5.85 -3.77 -2.19
N ASP A 62 -6.76 -3.29 -1.36
CA ASP A 62 -8.21 -3.31 -1.61
C ASP A 62 -8.59 -2.48 -2.85
N GLY A 63 -8.03 -1.28 -3.01
CA GLY A 63 -8.26 -0.44 -4.18
C GLY A 63 -7.83 -1.14 -5.48
N MET A 64 -6.66 -1.79 -5.48
CA MET A 64 -6.19 -2.54 -6.65
C MET A 64 -7.05 -3.78 -6.91
N SER A 65 -7.46 -4.51 -5.87
CA SER A 65 -8.32 -5.69 -5.98
C SER A 65 -9.68 -5.34 -6.61
N LYS A 66 -10.30 -4.25 -6.14
CA LYS A 66 -11.54 -3.70 -6.71
C LYS A 66 -11.37 -3.29 -8.17
N GLY A 67 -10.23 -2.71 -8.54
CA GLY A 67 -9.90 -2.39 -9.93
C GLY A 67 -9.86 -3.63 -10.82
N VAL A 68 -9.21 -4.70 -10.38
CA VAL A 68 -9.20 -5.98 -11.11
C VAL A 68 -10.60 -6.56 -11.24
N GLN A 69 -11.38 -6.58 -10.16
CA GLN A 69 -12.77 -7.06 -10.18
C GLN A 69 -13.63 -6.26 -11.15
N PHE A 70 -13.48 -4.93 -11.18
CA PHE A 70 -14.19 -4.06 -12.11
C PHE A 70 -13.83 -4.39 -13.56
N LEU A 71 -12.55 -4.53 -13.88
CA LEU A 71 -12.09 -4.86 -15.23
C LEU A 71 -12.59 -6.24 -15.69
N MET A 72 -12.60 -7.23 -14.80
CA MET A 72 -13.13 -8.56 -15.12
C MET A 72 -14.64 -8.54 -15.37
N LYS A 73 -15.40 -7.72 -14.64
CA LYS A 73 -16.84 -7.52 -14.89
C LYS A 73 -17.11 -6.78 -16.20
N LYS A 74 -16.27 -5.80 -16.55
CA LYS A 74 -16.43 -4.97 -17.74
C LYS A 74 -16.09 -5.71 -19.03
N ASN A 75 -15.03 -6.52 -19.03
CA ASN A 75 -14.53 -7.21 -20.23
C ASN A 75 -15.00 -8.67 -20.30
N LYS A 76 -16.25 -8.91 -19.88
CA LYS A 76 -16.84 -10.24 -19.85
C LYS A 76 -17.10 -10.77 -21.26
#